data_AF-A0A948BTE1-F1
#
_entry.id   AF-A0A948BTE1-F1
#
_cell.length_a   1.000
_cell.length_b   1.000
_cell.length_c   1.000
_cell.angle_alpha   90.00
_cell.angle_beta   90.00
_cell.angle_gamma   90.00
#
_symmetry.space_group_name_H-M   'P 1'
#
loop_
_entity.id
_entity.type
_entity.pdbx_description
1 polymer ?
#
loop_
_entity_poly.entity_id
_entity_poly.type
_entity_poly.pdbx_seq_one_letter_code
_entity_poly.pdbx_strand_id
1 'polypeptide(L)'
;PDQAGGYALVCGPPLMIRAVLPELSGMGYPDDRIITTLERYMKCGVGICRHCHMGSQLVCKDGPVYSLARLKELNLAESAL
;
A
#
# COMPACT_ATOMS: atom_id res chain seq x y z
N PRO A 1 -13.30 -20.79 1.39
CA PRO A 1 -12.04 -20.85 0.60
C PRO A 1 -10.85 -20.65 1.55
N ASP A 2 -9.81 -21.48 1.46
CA ASP A 2 -8.61 -21.34 2.28
C ASP A 2 -7.91 -20.01 1.94
N GLN A 3 -8.05 -19.00 2.81
CA GLN A 3 -7.49 -17.66 2.57
C GLN A 3 -5.95 -17.69 2.62
N ALA A 4 -5.35 -18.68 3.28
CA ALA A 4 -3.90 -18.82 3.41
C ALA A 4 -3.21 -19.17 2.07
N GLY A 5 -3.94 -19.66 1.07
CA GLY A 5 -3.43 -19.94 -0.28
C GLY A 5 -3.54 -18.78 -1.26
N GLY A 6 -4.34 -17.75 -0.96
CA GLY A 6 -4.71 -16.68 -1.90
C GLY A 6 -3.92 -15.39 -1.76
N TYR A 7 -4.10 -14.49 -2.74
CA TYR A 7 -3.66 -13.09 -2.69
C TYR A 7 -4.87 -12.18 -2.67
N ALA A 8 -4.79 -11.10 -1.89
CA ALA A 8 -5.79 -10.03 -1.87
C ALA A 8 -5.20 -8.78 -2.50
N LEU A 9 -5.86 -8.25 -3.54
CA LEU A 9 -5.44 -7.05 -4.26
C LEU A 9 -6.46 -5.94 -3.99
N VAL A 10 -6.00 -4.78 -3.52
CA VAL A 10 -6.87 -3.63 -3.23
C VAL A 10 -6.34 -2.41 -3.96
N CYS A 11 -7.24 -1.68 -4.63
CA CYS A 11 -6.94 -0.39 -5.23
C CYS A 11 -8.15 0.53 -5.09
N GLY A 12 -7.91 1.82 -4.85
CA GLY A 12 -9.01 2.78 -4.72
C GLY A 12 -8.66 3.96 -3.82
N PRO A 13 -9.68 4.70 -3.34
CA PRO A 13 -9.47 5.86 -2.49
C PRO A 13 -8.70 5.50 -1.21
N PRO A 14 -7.84 6.38 -0.69
CA PRO A 14 -7.05 6.09 0.51
C PRO A 14 -7.88 5.68 1.74
N LEU A 15 -9.05 6.32 1.92
CA LEU A 15 -9.99 5.96 2.98
C LEU A 15 -10.51 4.52 2.87
N MET A 16 -10.77 4.05 1.64
CA MET A 16 -11.21 2.69 1.38
C MET A 16 -10.10 1.70 1.70
N ILE A 17 -8.89 1.96 1.21
CA ILE A 17 -7.72 1.10 1.46
C ILE A 17 -7.46 0.99 2.97
N ARG A 18 -7.49 2.11 3.69
CA ARG A 18 -7.29 2.13 5.15
C ARG A 18 -8.32 1.29 5.91
N ALA A 19 -9.57 1.26 5.44
CA ALA A 19 -10.63 0.47 6.05
C ALA A 19 -10.51 -1.03 5.70
N VAL A 20 -10.07 -1.37 4.49
CA VAL A 20 -10.07 -2.76 3.98
C VAL A 20 -8.84 -3.56 4.43
N LEU A 21 -7.66 -2.93 4.57
CA LEU A 21 -6.43 -3.65 4.93
C LEU A 21 -6.52 -4.41 6.27
N PRO A 22 -7.06 -3.84 7.36
CA PRO A 22 -7.22 -4.56 8.63
C PRO A 22 -8.20 -5.74 8.51
N GLU A 23 -9.30 -5.56 7.76
CA GLU A 23 -10.30 -6.61 7.53
C GLU A 23 -9.70 -7.80 6.79
N LEU A 24 -8.89 -7.56 5.74
CA LEU A 24 -8.20 -8.64 5.02
C LEU A 24 -7.21 -9.40 5.90
N SER A 25 -6.47 -8.69 6.76
CA SER A 25 -5.57 -9.32 7.73
C SER A 25 -6.38 -10.14 8.75
N GLY A 26 -7.51 -9.61 9.24
CA GLY A 26 -8.44 -10.31 10.14
C GLY A 26 -9.13 -11.52 9.53
N MET A 27 -9.30 -11.54 8.20
CA MET A 27 -9.82 -12.69 7.43
C MET A 27 -8.78 -13.81 7.24
N GLY A 28 -7.55 -13.64 7.72
CA GLY A 28 -6.51 -14.66 7.68
C GLY A 28 -5.60 -14.63 6.45
N TYR A 29 -5.64 -13.56 5.64
CA TYR A 29 -4.61 -13.35 4.61
C TYR A 29 -3.29 -12.95 5.27
N PRO A 30 -2.16 -13.57 4.90
CA PRO A 30 -0.86 -13.16 5.42
C PRO A 30 -0.46 -11.79 4.84
N ASP A 31 0.23 -10.97 5.65
CA ASP A 31 0.54 -9.57 5.34
C ASP A 31 1.35 -9.37 4.06
N ASP A 32 2.15 -10.36 3.67
CA ASP A 32 2.93 -10.38 2.43
C ASP A 32 2.07 -10.63 1.18
N ARG A 33 0.85 -11.13 1.35
CA ARG A 33 -0.11 -11.43 0.26
C ARG A 33 -1.30 -10.47 0.18
N ILE A 34 -1.37 -9.51 1.09
CA ILE A 34 -2.27 -8.37 0.97
C ILE A 34 -1.51 -7.26 0.25
N ILE A 35 -1.88 -6.99 -0.99
CA ILE A 35 -1.21 -6.02 -1.87
C ILE A 35 -2.15 -4.85 -2.14
N THR A 36 -1.63 -3.63 -2.04
CA THR A 36 -2.38 -2.41 -2.35
C THR A 36 -1.58 -1.43 -3.18
N THR A 37 -2.28 -0.53 -3.86
CA THR A 37 -1.66 0.69 -4.42
C THR A 37 -1.67 1.81 -3.38
N LEU A 38 -0.72 2.74 -3.48
CA LEU A 38 -0.73 4.01 -2.76
C LEU A 38 -0.90 5.15 -3.75
N GLU A 39 -2.00 5.89 -3.59
CA GLU A 39 -2.30 7.04 -4.42
C GLU A 39 -1.65 8.30 -3.84
N ARG A 40 -0.77 8.92 -4.64
CA ARG A 40 -0.09 10.19 -4.31
C ARG A 40 -0.07 11.10 -5.51
N TYR A 41 -0.01 12.41 -5.26
CA TYR A 41 0.14 13.37 -6.33
C TYR A 41 1.48 13.19 -7.05
N MET A 42 1.43 12.63 -8.25
CA MET A 42 2.57 12.47 -9.14
C MET A 42 2.56 13.60 -10.17
N LYS A 43 3.59 14.45 -10.14
CA LYS A 43 3.78 15.48 -11.18
C LYS A 43 4.71 15.02 -12.29
N CYS A 44 5.88 14.44 -11.96
CA CYS A 44 6.88 14.05 -12.97
C CYS A 44 6.92 12.56 -13.31
N GLY A 45 6.46 11.66 -12.43
CA GLY A 45 6.52 10.20 -12.64
C GLY A 45 7.93 9.57 -12.69
N VAL A 46 9.00 10.36 -12.70
CA VAL A 46 10.40 9.89 -12.84
C VAL A 46 11.28 10.27 -11.64
N GLY A 47 10.63 10.70 -10.55
CA GLY A 47 11.21 11.03 -9.25
C GLY A 47 12.27 12.13 -9.24
N ILE A 48 12.11 13.12 -10.12
CA ILE A 48 12.87 14.38 -10.12
C ILE A 48 12.17 15.42 -9.23
N CYS A 49 10.84 15.55 -9.35
CA CYS A 49 10.08 16.60 -8.65
C CYS A 49 9.73 16.26 -7.18
N ARG A 50 9.85 14.99 -6.78
CA ARG A 50 9.57 14.48 -5.42
C ARG A 50 8.19 14.79 -4.82
N HIS A 51 7.20 15.21 -5.63
CA HIS A 51 5.84 15.46 -5.14
C HIS A 51 5.16 14.21 -4.55
N CYS A 52 5.48 13.04 -5.08
CA CYS A 52 4.95 11.77 -4.61
C CYS A 52 5.79 11.14 -3.48
N HIS A 53 6.50 11.95 -2.68
CA HIS A 53 7.29 11.43 -1.58
C HIS A 53 6.41 10.90 -0.45
N MET A 54 6.91 9.89 0.25
CA MET A 54 6.30 9.26 1.39
C MET A 54 7.43 8.82 2.33
N GLY A 55 7.80 9.70 3.26
CA GLY A 55 9.03 9.55 4.03
C GLY A 55 10.26 9.56 3.13
N SER A 56 11.05 8.50 3.18
CA SER A 56 12.23 8.30 2.32
C SER A 56 11.90 7.74 0.92
N GLN A 57 10.68 7.26 0.69
CA GLN A 57 10.26 6.63 -0.56
C GLN A 57 9.68 7.67 -1.54
N LEU A 58 9.84 7.43 -2.83
CA LEU A 58 9.16 8.11 -3.91
C LEU A 58 8.19 7.12 -4.56
N VAL A 59 6.88 7.32 -4.42
CA VAL A 59 5.87 6.38 -4.94
C VAL A 59 6.03 6.12 -6.45
N CYS A 60 6.48 7.10 -7.23
CA CYS A 60 6.73 6.90 -8.67
C CYS A 60 7.97 6.06 -9.03
N LYS A 61 8.90 5.82 -8.10
CA LYS A 61 10.09 4.98 -8.32
C LYS A 61 10.06 3.69 -7.49
N ASP A 62 9.69 3.82 -6.23
CA ASP A 62 9.73 2.75 -5.23
C ASP A 62 8.37 2.07 -5.04
N GLY A 63 7.30 2.67 -5.56
CA GLY A 63 5.92 2.17 -5.53
C GLY A 63 5.37 2.00 -6.96
N PRO A 64 4.05 2.16 -7.19
CA PRO A 64 2.97 2.49 -6.25
C PRO A 64 2.41 1.27 -5.50
N VAL A 65 2.88 0.07 -5.83
CA VAL A 65 2.37 -1.20 -5.33
C VAL A 65 3.16 -1.65 -4.10
N TYR A 66 2.47 -1.91 -2.99
CA TYR A 66 3.07 -2.32 -1.72
C TYR A 66 2.29 -3.47 -1.11
N SER A 67 3.00 -4.37 -0.42
CA SER A 67 2.36 -5.34 0.48
C SER A 67 2.05 -4.71 1.83
N LEU A 68 1.07 -5.25 2.57
CA LEU A 68 0.78 -4.81 3.94
C LEU A 68 1.99 -5.00 4.86
N ALA A 69 2.76 -6.07 4.67
CA ALA A 69 4.03 -6.28 5.36
C ALA A 69 5.00 -5.10 5.15
N ARG A 70 5.17 -4.66 3.89
CA ARG A 70 6.04 -3.53 3.56
C ARG A 70 5.53 -2.20 4.11
N LEU A 71 4.21 -2.00 4.13
CA LEU A 71 3.61 -0.79 4.73
C LEU A 71 3.83 -0.74 6.25
N LYS A 72 3.78 -1.89 6.92
CA LYS A 72 4.09 -2.04 8.35
C LYS A 72 5.57 -1.75 8.63
N GLU A 73 6.49 -2.31 7.85
CA GLU A 73 7.94 -2.03 7.98
C GLU A 73 8.28 -0.54 7.87
N LEU A 74 7.59 0.17 6.95
CA LEU A 74 7.84 1.58 6.71
C LEU A 74 7.10 2.51 7.70
N ASN A 75 6.27 1.96 8.60
CA ASN A 75 5.37 2.71 9.49
C ASN A 75 4.43 3.66 8.73
N LEU A 76 4.01 3.27 7.52
CA LEU A 76 3.20 4.12 6.62
C LEU A 76 1.71 3.80 6.65
N ALA A 77 1.29 2.73 7.32
CA ALA A 77 -0.09 2.28 7.35
C ALA A 77 -1.07 3.31 7.97
N GLU A 78 -0.62 4.19 8.87
CA GLU A 78 -1.48 5.14 9.59
C GLU A 78 -1.33 6.60 9.14
N SER A 79 -0.14 7.00 8.70
CA SER A 79 0.17 8.40 8.36
C SER A 79 0.11 8.70 6.86
N ALA A 80 0.13 7.66 6.01
CA ALA A 80 0.24 7.82 4.57
C ALA A 80 -1.02 7.44 3.77
N LEU A 81 -2.04 6.87 4.39
CA LEU A 81 -3.33 6.54 3.78
C LEU A 81 -4.44 7.49 4.24
#